data_AF-A0A3D4UEI1-F1
#
_entry.id   AF-A0A3D4UEI1-F1
#
_cell.length_a   1.000
_cell.length_b   1.000
_cell.length_c   1.000
_cell.angle_alpha   90.00
_cell.angle_beta   90.00
_cell.angle_gamma   90.00
#
_symmetry.space_group_name_H-M   'P 1'
#
loop_
_entity.id
_entity.type
_entity.pdbx_description
1 polymer ?
#
loop_
_entity_poly.entity_id
_entity_poly.type
_entity_poly.pdbx_seq_one_letter_code
_entity_poly.pdbx_strand_id
1 'polypeptide(L)'
;MSRKEWLAISFFAIMLAGCAAPGPAKLYEGALRPAAETAMIRLPEQVQVMALDGQEQTGSLLQRGQLLAVLPGEHVFSLRYVELFQINSEEHEVVRSRQSALRFTAVAGHEYRIEMDKQGSLEVARKFAKDPKFRLVDESSGAVTESTAIKSYAEASLVDTITKAFDSSDSKTQGPTHLDLLKDVWGRASPEDRAGFRVWLDQQPK
;
A
#
# COMPACT_ATOMS: atom_id res chain seq x y z
N MET A 1 -7.88 75.37 29.98
CA MET A 1 -7.54 75.53 28.55
C MET A 1 -6.86 74.27 28.07
N SER A 2 -7.36 73.74 26.95
CA SER A 2 -7.31 72.34 26.50
C SER A 2 -5.91 71.80 26.17
N ARG A 3 -5.63 70.55 26.58
CA ARG A 3 -4.65 69.65 25.97
C ARG A 3 -5.17 68.22 26.02
N LYS A 4 -5.11 67.53 24.87
CA LYS A 4 -4.79 66.10 24.62
C LYS A 4 -5.76 65.42 23.62
N GLU A 5 -5.24 65.29 22.40
CA GLU A 5 -5.11 64.07 21.59
C GLU A 5 -6.21 63.00 21.74
N TRP A 6 -6.76 62.52 20.62
CA TRP A 6 -6.91 61.07 20.45
C TRP A 6 -6.84 60.65 18.97
N LEU A 7 -5.92 59.71 18.74
CA LEU A 7 -5.58 59.05 17.51
C LEU A 7 -6.74 58.20 16.98
N ALA A 8 -7.12 58.41 15.71
CA ALA A 8 -7.91 57.43 14.96
C ALA A 8 -6.95 56.48 14.23
N ILE A 9 -6.42 55.48 14.94
CA ILE A 9 -5.73 54.33 14.32
C ILE A 9 -6.81 53.32 13.92
N SER A 10 -7.15 53.31 12.63
CA SER A 10 -8.02 52.30 12.03
C SER A 10 -7.26 50.97 11.96
N PHE A 11 -7.61 50.05 12.84
CA PHE A 11 -7.01 48.70 12.91
C PHE A 11 -7.57 47.85 11.76
N PHE A 12 -6.82 47.77 10.66
CA PHE A 12 -7.11 46.88 9.54
C PHE A 12 -6.76 45.45 9.94
N ALA A 13 -7.75 44.69 10.42
CA ALA A 13 -7.61 43.27 10.74
C ALA A 13 -7.59 42.44 9.44
N ILE A 14 -6.39 42.10 8.96
CA ILE A 14 -6.18 41.16 7.87
C ILE A 14 -6.43 39.74 8.41
N MET A 15 -7.60 39.19 8.12
CA MET A 15 -7.88 37.76 8.30
C MET A 15 -7.13 36.97 7.22
N LEU A 16 -5.95 36.46 7.56
CA LEU A 16 -5.25 35.46 6.76
C LEU A 16 -6.03 34.13 6.83
N ALA A 17 -6.88 33.88 5.84
CA ALA A 17 -7.44 32.55 5.61
C ALA A 17 -6.30 31.62 5.11
N GLY A 18 -5.65 30.93 6.03
CA GLY A 18 -4.70 29.87 5.70
C GLY A 18 -5.44 28.67 5.12
N CYS A 19 -5.22 28.36 3.85
CA CYS A 19 -5.62 27.06 3.30
C CYS A 19 -4.87 25.96 4.05
N ALA A 20 -5.58 25.20 4.89
CA ALA A 20 -5.03 23.99 5.48
C ALA A 20 -4.79 22.97 4.36
N ALA A 21 -3.54 22.58 4.15
CA ALA A 21 -3.21 21.50 3.24
C ALA A 21 -3.94 20.22 3.68
N PRO A 22 -4.42 19.38 2.73
CA PRO A 22 -5.08 18.13 3.08
C PRO A 22 -4.10 17.26 3.88
N GLY A 23 -4.52 16.87 5.08
CA GLY A 23 -3.75 16.01 5.97
C GLY A 23 -3.55 14.60 5.40
N PRO A 24 -2.75 13.75 6.07
CA PRO A 24 -2.51 12.39 5.60
C PRO A 24 -3.81 11.59 5.52
N ALA A 25 -3.94 10.79 4.47
CA ALA A 25 -5.07 9.88 4.32
C ALA A 25 -4.89 8.71 5.29
N LYS A 26 -5.88 8.52 6.15
CA LYS A 26 -5.88 7.50 7.19
C LYS A 26 -6.30 6.15 6.61
N LEU A 27 -5.48 5.11 6.79
CA LEU A 27 -5.81 3.74 6.36
C LEU A 27 -6.22 2.80 7.52
N TYR A 28 -6.68 3.37 8.63
CA TYR A 28 -7.10 2.61 9.81
C TYR A 28 -8.41 3.16 10.38
N GLU A 29 -9.13 2.30 11.09
CA GLU A 29 -10.37 2.68 11.77
C GLU A 29 -10.12 3.39 13.11
N GLY A 30 -11.09 4.20 13.55
CA GLY A 30 -11.02 4.93 14.82
C GLY A 30 -10.51 6.37 14.71
N ALA A 31 -10.17 6.97 15.85
CA ALA A 31 -9.75 8.36 15.94
C ALA A 31 -8.41 8.61 15.24
N LEU A 32 -8.20 9.84 14.74
CA LEU A 32 -6.92 10.24 14.16
C LEU A 32 -5.82 10.17 15.23
N ARG A 33 -4.74 9.43 14.94
CA ARG A 33 -3.57 9.33 15.80
C ARG A 33 -2.48 10.31 15.35
N PRO A 34 -1.65 10.83 16.28
CA PRO A 34 -0.54 11.69 15.93
C PRO A 34 0.53 10.93 15.14
N ALA A 35 1.34 11.67 14.37
CA ALA A 35 2.37 11.08 13.51
C ALA A 35 3.36 10.19 14.27
N ALA A 36 3.67 10.51 15.53
CA ALA A 36 4.56 9.72 16.38
C ALA A 36 4.01 8.31 16.72
N GLU A 37 2.70 8.09 16.58
CA GLU A 37 2.04 6.80 16.87
C GLU A 37 1.65 6.03 15.60
N THR A 38 2.02 6.54 14.42
CA THR A 38 1.69 5.97 13.12
C THR A 38 2.94 5.90 12.25
N ALA A 39 2.94 5.03 11.26
CA ALA A 39 3.89 5.11 10.16
C ALA A 39 3.32 6.02 9.06
N MET A 40 4.16 6.89 8.51
CA MET A 40 3.80 7.78 7.41
C MET A 40 4.37 7.25 6.10
N ILE A 41 3.53 6.96 5.10
CA ILE A 41 3.96 6.42 3.82
C ILE A 41 3.67 7.43 2.71
N ARG A 42 4.72 7.92 2.05
CA ARG A 42 4.62 8.85 0.93
C ARG A 42 4.54 8.07 -0.39
N LEU A 43 3.47 8.30 -1.15
CA LEU A 43 3.31 7.71 -2.48
C LEU A 43 3.68 8.67 -3.60
N PRO A 44 4.26 8.17 -4.69
CA PRO A 44 4.37 8.91 -5.93
C PRO A 44 3.02 8.99 -6.65
N GLU A 45 2.88 9.92 -7.58
CA GLU A 45 1.62 10.15 -8.30
C GLU A 45 1.18 8.97 -9.17
N GLN A 46 2.11 8.16 -9.65
CA GLN A 46 1.80 7.06 -10.56
C GLN A 46 1.54 5.74 -9.82
N VAL A 47 1.55 5.72 -8.48
CA VAL A 47 1.20 4.55 -7.68
C VAL A 47 -0.15 4.76 -7.02
N GLN A 48 -0.99 3.72 -7.08
CA GLN A 48 -2.27 3.65 -6.42
C GLN A 48 -2.30 2.47 -5.44
N VAL A 49 -2.72 2.72 -4.20
CA VAL A 49 -3.05 1.64 -3.25
C VAL A 49 -4.46 1.14 -3.54
N MET A 50 -4.58 -0.16 -3.78
CA MET A 50 -5.84 -0.83 -4.07
C MET A 50 -6.45 -1.45 -2.81
N ALA A 51 -5.59 -2.01 -1.96
CA ALA A 51 -5.98 -2.56 -0.67
C ALA A 51 -4.83 -2.43 0.34
N LEU A 52 -5.19 -2.32 1.61
CA LEU A 52 -4.30 -2.54 2.75
C LEU A 52 -4.90 -3.69 3.55
N ASP A 53 -4.10 -4.72 3.82
CA ASP A 53 -4.49 -5.90 4.61
C ASP A 53 -5.79 -6.57 4.13
N GLY A 54 -6.04 -6.49 2.82
CA GLY A 54 -7.19 -7.11 2.15
C GLY A 54 -8.46 -6.26 2.20
N GLN A 55 -8.42 -5.13 2.91
CA GLN A 55 -9.48 -4.14 2.89
C GLN A 55 -9.29 -3.24 1.66
N GLU A 56 -10.22 -3.35 0.71
CA GLU A 56 -10.23 -2.50 -0.49
C GLU A 56 -10.44 -1.04 -0.10
N GLN A 57 -9.57 -0.18 -0.62
CA GLN A 57 -9.65 1.25 -0.37
C GLN A 57 -10.66 1.86 -1.36
N THR A 58 -11.94 1.91 -0.97
CA THR A 58 -13.03 2.41 -1.83
C THR A 58 -13.34 3.87 -1.49
N GLY A 59 -12.92 4.81 -2.34
CA GLY A 59 -13.14 6.25 -2.16
C GLY A 59 -12.59 7.11 -3.31
N SER A 60 -13.35 8.15 -3.69
CA SER A 60 -13.43 8.70 -5.06
C SER A 60 -12.29 9.60 -5.58
N LEU A 61 -11.22 9.87 -4.83
CA LEU A 61 -10.11 10.74 -5.29
C LEU A 61 -8.73 10.25 -4.82
N LEU A 62 -8.65 9.04 -4.27
CA LEU A 62 -7.62 8.72 -3.31
C LEU A 62 -6.43 7.94 -3.89
N GLN A 63 -5.26 8.49 -3.55
CA GLN A 63 -3.96 7.85 -3.27
C GLN A 63 -2.87 7.92 -4.33
N ARG A 64 -2.98 8.82 -5.32
CA ARG A 64 -1.81 9.25 -6.12
C ARG A 64 -1.14 10.42 -5.41
N GLY A 65 0.17 10.34 -5.15
CA GLY A 65 0.91 11.47 -4.60
C GLY A 65 0.60 11.81 -3.14
N GLN A 66 -0.17 10.98 -2.44
CA GLN A 66 -0.69 11.26 -1.10
C GLN A 66 0.25 10.74 -0.01
N LEU A 67 0.23 11.40 1.15
CA LEU A 67 0.80 10.88 2.39
C LEU A 67 -0.25 10.02 3.11
N LEU A 68 0.09 8.78 3.42
CA LEU A 68 -0.80 7.83 4.12
C LEU A 68 -0.33 7.63 5.55
N ALA A 69 -1.29 7.48 6.48
CA ALA A 69 -1.02 7.08 7.84
C ALA A 69 -1.50 5.65 8.08
N VAL A 70 -0.59 4.78 8.53
CA VAL A 70 -0.83 3.37 8.84
C VAL A 70 -0.43 3.11 10.30
N LEU A 71 -1.08 2.14 10.95
CA LEU A 71 -0.71 1.74 12.30
C LEU A 71 0.64 0.99 12.30
N PRO A 72 1.34 0.90 13.43
CA PRO A 72 2.52 0.05 13.54
C PRO A 72 2.13 -1.43 13.46
N GLY A 73 2.95 -2.24 12.79
CA GLY A 73 2.72 -3.68 12.63
C GLY A 73 3.06 -4.20 11.23
N GLU A 74 2.77 -5.48 11.00
CA GLU A 74 2.91 -6.12 9.69
C GLU A 74 1.74 -5.72 8.78
N HIS A 75 2.07 -5.30 7.58
CA HIS A 75 1.10 -4.84 6.59
C HIS A 75 1.39 -5.39 5.20
N VAL A 76 0.34 -5.50 4.40
CA VAL A 76 0.43 -5.88 2.99
C VAL A 76 -0.35 -4.87 2.15
N PHE A 77 0.38 -4.08 1.36
CA PHE A 77 -0.22 -3.26 0.32
C PHE A 77 -0.47 -4.07 -0.95
N SER A 78 -1.63 -3.87 -1.57
CA SER A 78 -1.85 -4.15 -2.99
C SER A 78 -1.69 -2.85 -3.76
N LEU A 79 -0.65 -2.75 -4.59
CA LEU A 79 -0.27 -1.56 -5.33
C LEU A 79 -0.54 -1.73 -6.83
N ARG A 80 -0.85 -0.63 -7.51
CA ARG A 80 -1.00 -0.58 -8.97
C ARG A 80 -0.30 0.65 -9.53
N TYR A 81 0.41 0.48 -10.64
CA TYR A 81 0.92 1.60 -11.42
C TYR A 81 -0.15 2.11 -12.38
N VAL A 82 -0.31 3.44 -12.43
CA VAL A 82 -1.22 4.13 -13.36
C VAL A 82 -0.61 5.45 -13.82
N GLU A 83 -0.47 5.65 -15.12
CA GLU A 83 0.05 6.89 -15.70
C GLU A 83 -0.72 7.28 -16.96
N LEU A 84 -0.93 8.59 -17.14
CA LEU A 84 -1.57 9.18 -18.31
C LEU A 84 -0.50 9.75 -19.24
N PHE A 85 -0.48 9.31 -20.48
CA PHE A 85 0.38 9.82 -21.54
C PHE A 85 -0.43 10.65 -22.53
N GLN A 86 0.01 11.87 -22.78
CA GLN A 86 -0.48 12.71 -23.86
C GLN A 86 0.22 12.31 -25.16
N ILE A 87 -0.52 11.81 -26.15
CA ILE A 87 0.05 11.43 -27.46
C ILE A 87 0.03 12.64 -28.40
N ASN A 88 -1.12 13.31 -28.49
CA ASN A 88 -1.31 14.57 -29.20
C ASN A 88 -2.44 15.37 -28.52
N SER A 89 -2.90 16.49 -29.09
CA SER A 89 -3.92 17.35 -28.46
C SER A 89 -5.27 16.68 -28.22
N GLU A 90 -5.59 15.60 -28.94
CA GLU A 90 -6.89 14.91 -28.88
C GLU A 90 -6.75 13.48 -28.34
N GLU A 91 -5.58 12.87 -28.49
CA GLU A 91 -5.32 11.48 -28.14
C GLU A 91 -4.49 11.34 -26.86
N HIS A 92 -4.98 10.51 -25.95
CA HIS A 92 -4.32 10.20 -24.69
C HIS A 92 -4.40 8.70 -24.42
N GLU A 93 -3.42 8.16 -23.70
CA GLU A 93 -3.42 6.77 -23.27
C GLU A 93 -3.18 6.67 -21.76
N VAL A 94 -3.98 5.85 -21.08
CA VAL A 94 -3.74 5.52 -19.67
C VAL A 94 -3.17 4.12 -19.57
N VAL A 95 -1.91 4.02 -19.18
CA VAL A 95 -1.26 2.75 -18.90
C VAL A 95 -1.58 2.32 -17.48
N ARG A 96 -2.03 1.08 -17.30
CA ARG A 96 -2.31 0.47 -15.99
C ARG A 96 -1.60 -0.87 -15.88
N SER A 97 -0.96 -1.12 -14.75
CA SER A 97 -0.37 -2.42 -14.44
C SER A 97 -1.36 -3.38 -13.80
N ARG A 98 -0.96 -4.65 -13.69
CA ARG A 98 -1.53 -5.56 -12.69
C ARG A 98 -1.16 -5.11 -11.27
N GLN A 99 -1.82 -5.68 -10.28
CA GLN A 99 -1.51 -5.40 -8.87
C GLN A 99 -0.22 -6.13 -8.44
N SER A 100 0.56 -5.50 -7.57
CA SER A 100 1.70 -6.12 -6.87
C SER A 100 1.50 -6.03 -5.36
N ALA A 101 1.97 -7.04 -4.64
CA ALA A 101 1.95 -7.06 -3.19
C ALA A 101 3.26 -6.50 -2.66
N LEU A 102 3.17 -5.58 -1.70
CA LEU A 102 4.31 -5.08 -0.97
C LEU A 102 4.07 -5.34 0.52
N ARG A 103 4.87 -6.24 1.09
CA ARG A 103 4.84 -6.54 2.52
C ARG A 103 5.85 -5.67 3.23
N PHE A 104 5.52 -5.22 4.44
CA PHE A 104 6.42 -4.41 5.23
C PHE A 104 5.97 -4.37 6.70
N THR A 105 6.93 -4.14 7.58
CA THR A 105 6.69 -3.84 8.99
C THR A 105 6.71 -2.32 9.19
N ALA A 106 5.57 -1.74 9.52
CA ALA A 106 5.44 -0.34 9.88
C ALA A 106 5.89 -0.10 11.33
N VAL A 107 6.77 0.87 11.54
CA VAL A 107 7.24 1.30 12.86
C VAL A 107 6.66 2.67 13.20
N ALA A 108 6.21 2.85 14.44
CA ALA A 108 5.63 4.11 14.90
C ALA A 108 6.63 5.27 14.76
N GLY A 109 6.18 6.40 14.20
CA GLY A 109 7.00 7.59 14.02
C GLY A 109 8.00 7.51 12.86
N HIS A 110 8.06 6.38 12.13
CA HIS A 110 8.90 6.27 10.94
C HIS A 110 8.19 6.86 9.71
N GLU A 111 9.00 7.46 8.83
CA GLU A 111 8.58 7.87 7.49
C GLU A 111 9.10 6.89 6.44
N TYR A 112 8.24 6.56 5.49
CA TYR A 112 8.53 5.65 4.39
C TYR A 112 8.18 6.30 3.06
N ARG A 113 8.88 5.88 2.01
CA ARG A 113 8.65 6.32 0.63
C ARG A 113 8.48 5.12 -0.28
N ILE A 114 7.40 5.15 -1.07
CA ILE A 114 7.26 4.21 -2.20
C ILE A 114 8.05 4.76 -3.38
N GLU A 115 8.88 3.91 -3.97
CA GLU A 115 9.67 4.21 -5.15
C GLU A 115 9.41 3.18 -6.26
N MET A 116 9.67 3.62 -7.49
CA MET A 116 9.72 2.79 -8.69
C MET A 116 10.68 3.47 -9.67
N ASP A 117 11.13 2.72 -10.67
CA ASP A 117 11.89 3.31 -11.76
C ASP A 117 11.02 4.34 -12.52
N LYS A 118 11.64 5.29 -13.23
CA LYS A 118 10.92 6.37 -13.92
C LYS A 118 10.56 5.97 -15.35
N GLN A 119 9.30 6.19 -15.71
CA GLN A 119 8.75 5.79 -17.02
C GLN A 119 8.82 7.00 -17.95
N GLY A 120 9.93 7.11 -18.70
CA GLY A 120 10.19 8.28 -19.56
C GLY A 120 9.40 8.31 -20.88
N SER A 121 8.71 7.23 -21.25
CA SER A 121 7.94 7.13 -22.49
C SER A 121 6.82 6.11 -22.39
N LEU A 122 5.85 6.21 -23.30
CA LEU A 122 4.73 5.27 -23.39
C LEU A 122 5.19 3.81 -23.54
N GLU A 123 6.23 3.55 -24.33
CA GLU A 123 6.74 2.19 -24.52
C GLU A 123 7.38 1.64 -23.23
N VAL A 124 8.15 2.46 -22.51
CA VAL A 124 8.76 2.07 -21.23
C VAL A 124 7.68 1.82 -20.18
N ALA A 125 6.66 2.68 -20.11
CA ALA A 125 5.50 2.49 -19.23
C ALA A 125 4.76 1.18 -19.50
N ARG A 126 4.49 0.86 -20.78
CA ARG A 126 3.85 -0.41 -21.17
C ARG A 126 4.68 -1.63 -20.80
N LYS A 127 6.01 -1.54 -20.87
CA LYS A 127 6.91 -2.62 -20.41
C LYS A 127 6.86 -2.77 -18.90
N PHE A 128 6.99 -1.67 -18.17
CA PHE A 128 6.88 -1.65 -16.70
C PHE A 128 5.54 -2.22 -16.22
N ALA A 129 4.44 -1.86 -16.89
CA ALA A 129 3.10 -2.31 -16.51
C ALA A 129 2.89 -3.84 -16.60
N LYS A 130 3.73 -4.57 -17.33
CA LYS A 130 3.68 -6.04 -17.42
C LYS A 130 4.23 -6.73 -16.18
N ASP A 131 5.23 -6.14 -15.54
CA ASP A 131 5.90 -6.64 -14.33
C ASP A 131 6.34 -5.46 -13.44
N PRO A 132 5.40 -4.79 -12.76
CA PRO A 132 5.70 -3.58 -12.03
C PRO A 132 6.45 -3.90 -10.73
N LYS A 133 7.56 -3.18 -10.51
CA LYS A 133 8.40 -3.29 -9.32
C LYS A 133 8.34 -2.02 -8.50
N PHE A 134 7.90 -2.14 -7.26
CA PHE A 134 7.87 -1.08 -6.26
C PHE A 134 8.86 -1.39 -5.15
N ARG A 135 9.43 -0.33 -4.55
CA ARG A 135 10.30 -0.41 -3.38
C ARG A 135 9.72 0.45 -2.27
N LEU A 136 9.74 -0.03 -1.04
CA LEU A 136 9.51 0.79 0.16
C LEU A 136 10.87 1.13 0.75
N VAL A 137 11.16 2.41 0.90
CA VAL A 137 12.36 2.92 1.57
C VAL A 137 11.93 3.49 2.91
N ASP A 138 12.49 2.96 4.00
CA ASP A 138 12.37 3.57 5.33
C ASP A 138 13.37 4.75 5.41
N GLU A 139 12.87 5.98 5.50
CA GLU A 139 13.71 7.18 5.58
C GLU A 139 14.43 7.32 6.93
N SER A 140 13.97 6.59 7.95
CA SER A 140 14.53 6.63 9.30
C SER A 140 15.67 5.63 9.47
N SER A 141 15.55 4.43 8.88
CA SER A 141 16.56 3.36 8.98
C SER A 141 17.40 3.14 7.72
N GLY A 142 16.94 3.61 6.56
CA GLY A 142 17.53 3.32 5.26
C GLY A 142 17.23 1.91 4.72
N ALA A 143 16.40 1.12 5.42
CA ALA A 143 16.01 -0.20 4.96
C ALA A 143 15.15 -0.14 3.69
N VAL A 144 15.34 -1.10 2.78
CA VAL A 144 14.60 -1.19 1.52
C VAL A 144 13.91 -2.54 1.42
N THR A 145 12.60 -2.53 1.15
CA THR A 145 11.79 -3.73 0.89
C THR A 145 11.20 -3.68 -0.50
N GLU A 146 11.26 -4.79 -1.24
CA GLU A 146 10.75 -4.86 -2.63
C GLU A 146 9.39 -5.54 -2.72
N SER A 147 8.57 -5.11 -3.69
CA SER A 147 7.27 -5.72 -3.97
C SER A 147 7.41 -6.99 -4.80
N THR A 148 6.48 -7.92 -4.63
CA THR A 148 6.35 -9.13 -5.45
C THR A 148 5.07 -9.07 -6.27
N ALA A 149 5.14 -9.49 -7.54
CA ALA A 149 3.96 -9.61 -8.39
C ALA A 149 2.98 -10.66 -7.82
N ILE A 150 1.68 -10.34 -7.85
CA ILE A 150 0.60 -11.23 -7.39
C ILE A 150 -0.53 -11.23 -8.43
N LYS A 151 -1.28 -12.33 -8.58
CA LYS A 151 -2.53 -12.31 -9.35
C LYS A 151 -3.68 -11.79 -8.50
N SER A 152 -3.63 -11.95 -7.17
CA SER A 152 -4.60 -11.37 -6.22
C SER A 152 -4.04 -11.18 -4.80
N TYR A 153 -4.67 -10.30 -4.01
CA TYR A 153 -4.34 -10.15 -2.58
C TYR A 153 -4.49 -11.47 -1.81
N ALA A 154 -5.47 -12.31 -2.18
CA ALA A 154 -5.66 -13.62 -1.58
C ALA A 154 -4.42 -14.52 -1.73
N GLU A 155 -3.76 -14.50 -2.88
CA GLU A 155 -2.49 -15.20 -3.07
C GLU A 155 -1.37 -14.63 -2.18
N ALA A 156 -1.31 -13.31 -1.98
CA ALA A 156 -0.36 -12.70 -1.06
C ALA A 156 -0.63 -13.12 0.39
N SER A 157 -1.87 -13.04 0.86
CA SER A 157 -2.22 -13.46 2.22
C SER A 157 -2.00 -14.96 2.45
N LEU A 158 -2.18 -15.80 1.42
CA LEU A 158 -1.90 -17.23 1.47
C LEU A 158 -0.40 -17.53 1.58
N VAL A 159 0.43 -16.89 0.76
CA VAL A 159 1.90 -17.02 0.86
C VAL A 159 2.37 -16.59 2.25
N ASP A 160 1.75 -15.57 2.85
CA ASP A 160 2.07 -15.13 4.23
C ASP A 160 1.84 -16.24 5.25
N THR A 161 0.64 -16.81 5.22
CA THR A 161 0.21 -17.84 6.17
C THR A 161 1.09 -19.07 6.05
N ILE A 162 1.46 -19.42 4.81
CA ILE A 162 2.30 -20.57 4.52
C ILE A 162 3.75 -20.32 4.99
N THR A 163 4.37 -19.21 4.59
CA THR A 163 5.76 -18.88 4.99
C THR A 163 5.88 -18.74 6.50
N LYS A 164 4.93 -18.05 7.14
CA LYS A 164 4.89 -17.89 8.60
C LYS A 164 4.70 -19.23 9.32
N ALA A 165 3.90 -20.14 8.77
CA ALA A 165 3.74 -21.48 9.33
C ALA A 165 5.03 -22.32 9.22
N PHE A 166 5.79 -22.17 8.13
CA PHE A 166 7.08 -22.87 7.95
C PHE A 166 8.20 -22.27 8.82
N ASP A 167 8.25 -20.95 8.99
CA ASP A 167 9.21 -20.28 9.88
C ASP A 167 8.91 -20.54 11.37
N SER A 168 7.67 -20.87 11.73
CA SER A 168 7.26 -21.12 13.13
C SER A 168 7.62 -22.51 13.68
N SER A 169 8.62 -23.18 13.10
CA SER A 169 9.00 -24.57 13.42
C SER A 169 9.51 -24.79 14.86
N ASP A 170 9.68 -23.74 15.68
CA ASP A 170 10.24 -23.83 17.05
C ASP A 170 9.30 -23.41 18.20
N SER A 171 7.99 -23.26 17.96
CA SER A 171 7.06 -22.87 19.04
C SER A 171 6.22 -24.03 19.56
N LYS A 172 6.53 -24.49 20.79
CA LYS A 172 5.71 -25.43 21.60
C LYS A 172 4.39 -24.82 22.09
N THR A 173 3.61 -24.23 21.19
CA THR A 173 2.23 -23.79 21.45
C THR A 173 1.36 -24.41 20.37
N GLN A 174 0.18 -24.94 20.75
CA GLN A 174 -0.78 -25.59 19.84
C GLN A 174 -1.25 -24.62 18.74
N GLY A 175 -0.44 -24.45 17.70
CA GLY A 175 -0.84 -23.90 16.42
C GLY A 175 -1.52 -24.97 15.55
N PRO A 176 -2.22 -24.57 14.48
CA PRO A 176 -2.84 -25.50 13.54
C PRO A 176 -1.80 -26.47 12.99
N THR A 177 -2.09 -27.77 13.03
CA THR A 177 -1.16 -28.78 12.52
C THR A 177 -1.02 -28.63 11.01
N HIS A 178 0.06 -29.17 10.43
CA HIS A 178 0.22 -29.23 8.97
C HIS A 178 -1.00 -29.86 8.26
N LEU A 179 -1.65 -30.84 8.91
CA LEU A 179 -2.87 -31.45 8.39
C LEU A 179 -4.05 -30.47 8.39
N ASP A 180 -4.16 -29.61 9.41
CA ASP A 180 -5.23 -28.62 9.50
C ASP A 180 -5.07 -27.53 8.43
N LEU A 181 -3.83 -27.12 8.16
CA LEU A 181 -3.51 -26.22 7.05
C LEU A 181 -3.87 -26.84 5.70
N LEU A 182 -3.52 -28.12 5.48
CA LEU A 182 -3.88 -28.82 4.24
C LEU A 182 -5.40 -28.91 4.05
N LYS A 183 -6.17 -29.16 5.11
CA LYS A 183 -7.64 -29.18 5.06
C LYS A 183 -8.22 -27.81 4.72
N ASP A 184 -7.67 -26.75 5.29
CA ASP A 184 -8.12 -25.38 5.05
C ASP A 184 -7.82 -24.90 3.61
N VAL A 185 -6.62 -25.21 3.11
CA VAL A 185 -6.27 -24.99 1.69
C VAL A 185 -7.19 -25.81 0.78
N TRP A 186 -7.44 -27.08 1.11
CA TRP A 186 -8.34 -27.94 0.34
C TRP A 186 -9.78 -27.41 0.29
N GLY A 187 -10.31 -26.92 1.43
CA GLY A 187 -11.66 -26.37 1.54
C GLY A 187 -11.88 -25.14 0.64
N ARG A 188 -10.84 -24.34 0.43
CA ARG A 188 -10.88 -23.10 -0.37
C ARG A 188 -10.48 -23.29 -1.85
N ALA A 189 -9.82 -24.40 -2.18
CA ALA A 189 -9.39 -24.69 -3.55
C ALA A 189 -10.56 -24.89 -4.53
N SER A 190 -10.37 -24.46 -5.78
CA SER A 190 -11.33 -24.61 -6.86
C SER A 190 -11.44 -26.09 -7.31
N PRO A 191 -12.51 -26.47 -8.07
CA PRO A 191 -12.64 -27.83 -8.60
C PRO A 191 -11.47 -28.24 -9.51
N GLU A 192 -10.93 -27.30 -10.29
CA GLU A 192 -9.78 -27.52 -11.18
C GLU A 192 -8.49 -27.77 -10.38
N ASP A 193 -8.24 -26.98 -9.33
CA ASP A 193 -7.06 -27.15 -8.48
C ASP A 193 -7.09 -28.49 -7.72
N ARG A 194 -8.27 -28.87 -7.21
CA ARG A 194 -8.48 -30.16 -6.55
C ARG A 194 -8.26 -31.34 -7.51
N ALA A 195 -8.66 -31.19 -8.78
CA ALA A 195 -8.42 -32.21 -9.79
C ALA A 195 -6.92 -32.35 -10.11
N GLY A 196 -6.22 -31.23 -10.27
CA GLY A 196 -4.76 -31.23 -10.48
C GLY A 196 -4.00 -31.89 -9.34
N PHE A 197 -4.36 -31.57 -8.08
CA PHE A 197 -3.71 -32.16 -6.91
C PHE A 197 -3.93 -33.68 -6.81
N ARG A 198 -5.12 -34.18 -7.17
CA ARG A 198 -5.39 -35.63 -7.21
C ARG A 198 -4.51 -36.37 -8.21
N VAL A 199 -4.32 -35.79 -9.40
CA VAL A 199 -3.43 -36.38 -10.42
C VAL A 199 -1.99 -36.47 -9.91
N TRP A 200 -1.54 -35.46 -9.17
CA TRP A 200 -0.21 -35.47 -8.56
C TRP A 200 -0.07 -36.50 -7.44
N LEU A 201 -1.11 -36.72 -6.62
CA LEU A 201 -1.10 -37.76 -5.56
C LEU A 201 -0.90 -39.17 -6.14
N ASP A 202 -1.51 -39.46 -7.29
CA ASP A 202 -1.38 -40.75 -7.96
C ASP A 202 0.05 -41.00 -8.51
N GLN A 203 0.86 -39.94 -8.63
CA GLN A 203 2.24 -39.99 -9.10
C GLN A 203 3.26 -40.08 -7.96
N GLN A 204 2.83 -39.96 -6.69
CA GLN A 204 3.74 -40.05 -5.57
C GLN A 204 4.12 -41.51 -5.26
N PRO A 205 5.42 -41.80 -5.05
CA PRO A 205 5.83 -43.12 -4.59
C PRO A 205 5.23 -43.40 -3.20
N LYS A 206 4.69 -44.60 -3.02
CA LYS A 206 4.15 -45.09 -1.75
C LYS A 206 5.25 -45.61 -0.84
#